data_AF-A0A7C5NLU8-F1
#
_entry.id   AF-A0A7C5NLU8-F1
#
_cell.length_a   1.000
_cell.length_b   1.000
_cell.length_c   1.000
_cell.angle_alpha   90.00
_cell.angle_beta   90.00
_cell.angle_gamma   90.00
#
_symmetry.space_group_name_H-M   'P 1'
#
loop_
_entity.id
_entity.type
_entity.pdbx_description
1 polymer ?
#
loop_
_entity_poly.entity_id
_entity_poly.type
_entity_poly.pdbx_seq_one_letter_code
_entity_poly.pdbx_strand_id
1 'polypeptide(L)'
;GYLGFDKTGSIPLHIYGDDIIRSRWEQPHWTNQSPQNYQALSRIAQQCRREGIQFYFVIQPYRSALIERYPDIRTALELFDQKTTQIVTTEGGEMIPLYRTLPLDDSHFADRSHLNDKGSSATTHAIATFLNTQTEP
;
A
#
# COMPACT_ATOMS: atom_id res chain seq x y z
N GLY A 1 -10.35 11.53 6.00
CA GLY A 1 -10.63 10.76 4.79
C GLY A 1 -12.02 10.15 4.92
N TYR A 2 -12.85 10.25 3.89
CA TYR A 2 -14.15 9.56 3.82
C TYR A 2 -13.92 8.18 3.20
N LEU A 3 -14.26 7.12 3.94
CA LEU A 3 -14.46 5.76 3.41
C LEU A 3 -15.96 5.67 3.16
N GLY A 4 -16.36 5.62 1.89
CA GLY A 4 -17.76 5.55 1.50
C GLY A 4 -18.30 4.16 1.76
N PHE A 5 -18.76 3.89 2.98
CA PHE A 5 -19.41 2.64 3.30
C PHE A 5 -20.81 2.59 2.69
N ASP A 6 -21.17 1.45 2.10
CA ASP A 6 -22.53 1.18 1.70
C ASP A 6 -23.43 0.87 2.92
N LYS A 7 -24.71 0.60 2.67
CA LYS A 7 -25.69 0.28 3.72
C LYS A 7 -25.36 -0.97 4.55
N THR A 8 -24.42 -1.80 4.10
CA THR A 8 -23.96 -3.00 4.80
C THR A 8 -22.66 -2.78 5.58
N GLY A 9 -22.07 -1.58 5.50
CA GLY A 9 -20.74 -1.31 6.05
C GLY A 9 -19.62 -1.80 5.14
N SER A 10 -19.92 -2.16 3.89
CA SER A 10 -18.92 -2.58 2.90
C SER A 10 -18.35 -1.37 2.16
N ILE A 11 -17.10 -1.46 1.69
CA ILE A 11 -16.53 -0.45 0.79
C ILE A 11 -16.81 -0.93 -0.65
N PRO A 12 -17.55 -0.17 -1.46
CA PRO A 12 -17.79 -0.54 -2.85
C PRO A 12 -16.46 -0.50 -3.60
N LEU A 13 -16.05 -1.63 -4.17
CA LEU A 13 -14.82 -1.74 -4.97
C LEU A 13 -15.07 -1.55 -6.46
N HIS A 14 -16.32 -1.62 -6.91
CA HIS A 14 -16.72 -1.34 -8.29
C HIS A 14 -16.88 0.18 -8.51
N ILE A 15 -15.76 0.90 -8.44
CA ILE A 15 -15.70 2.35 -8.69
C ILE A 15 -14.97 2.56 -10.02
N TYR A 16 -15.67 3.10 -11.01
CA TYR A 16 -15.12 3.34 -12.34
C TYR A 16 -15.66 4.63 -12.95
N GLY A 17 -14.90 5.22 -13.87
CA GLY A 17 -15.36 6.33 -14.69
C GLY A 17 -15.85 7.52 -13.85
N ASP A 18 -17.13 7.85 -13.99
CA ASP A 18 -17.75 9.04 -13.40
C ASP A 18 -17.91 8.94 -11.87
N ASP A 19 -17.83 7.74 -11.29
CA ASP A 19 -17.90 7.54 -9.83
C ASP A 19 -16.59 7.92 -9.11
N ILE A 20 -15.54 8.21 -9.86
CA ILE A 20 -14.24 8.59 -9.32
C ILE A 20 -14.29 10.02 -8.77
N ILE A 21 -13.91 10.17 -7.51
CA ILE A 21 -13.71 11.50 -6.89
C ILE A 21 -12.50 12.16 -7.55
N ARG A 22 -12.75 13.01 -8.56
CA ARG A 22 -11.73 13.64 -9.41
C ARG A 22 -10.62 14.34 -8.65
N SER A 23 -10.95 15.03 -7.54
CA SER A 23 -9.95 15.69 -6.71
C SER A 23 -8.92 14.72 -6.11
N ARG A 24 -9.35 13.51 -5.72
CA ARG A 24 -8.45 12.45 -5.25
C ARG A 24 -7.76 11.71 -6.39
N TRP A 25 -8.37 11.67 -7.57
CA TRP A 25 -7.78 11.08 -8.76
C TRP A 25 -6.59 11.89 -9.27
N GLU A 26 -6.72 13.20 -9.29
CA GLU A 26 -5.78 14.10 -9.95
C GLU A 26 -4.67 14.61 -9.03
N GLN A 27 -4.93 14.69 -7.72
CA GLN A 27 -3.98 15.24 -6.75
C GLN A 27 -3.35 14.15 -5.90
N PRO A 28 -2.03 14.12 -5.72
CA PRO A 28 -1.41 13.13 -4.85
C PRO A 28 -1.69 13.40 -3.36
N HIS A 29 -1.37 12.42 -2.49
CA HIS A 29 -1.29 12.68 -1.05
C HIS A 29 -0.13 13.63 -0.73
N TRP A 30 -0.20 14.27 0.44
CA TRP A 30 0.93 15.03 0.96
C TRP A 30 2.14 14.12 1.18
N THR A 31 3.32 14.63 0.81
CA THR A 31 4.59 13.89 0.87
C THR A 31 5.18 13.81 2.27
N ASN A 32 4.71 14.65 3.20
CA ASN A 32 5.23 14.72 4.56
C ASN A 32 4.73 13.53 5.40
N GLN A 33 5.66 12.62 5.72
CA GLN A 33 5.41 11.50 6.62
C GLN A 33 5.70 11.90 8.06
N SER A 34 4.74 11.67 8.96
CA SER A 34 4.89 11.95 10.39
C SER A 34 5.89 10.98 11.04
N PRO A 35 6.89 11.48 11.79
CA PRO A 35 7.79 10.64 12.58
C PRO A 35 7.07 9.69 13.54
N GLN A 36 5.92 10.10 14.07
CA GLN A 36 5.11 9.31 14.99
C GLN A 36 4.55 8.04 14.34
N ASN A 37 4.30 8.06 13.01
CA ASN A 37 3.85 6.87 12.29
C ASN A 37 4.96 5.80 12.21
N TYR A 38 6.21 6.21 11.98
CA TYR A 38 7.35 5.29 11.99
C TYR A 38 7.61 4.72 13.39
N GLN A 39 7.44 5.53 14.43
CA GLN A 39 7.52 5.05 15.82
C GLN A 39 6.41 4.03 16.14
N ALA A 40 5.20 4.24 15.62
CA ALA A 40 4.10 3.28 15.78
C ALA A 40 4.41 1.95 15.09
N LEU A 41 4.89 2.00 13.83
CA LEU A 41 5.33 0.79 13.11
C LEU A 41 6.43 0.05 13.88
N SER A 42 7.43 0.77 14.39
CA SER A 42 8.50 0.17 15.20
C SER A 42 7.97 -0.54 16.45
N ARG A 43 7.00 0.05 17.17
CA ARG A 43 6.38 -0.61 18.33
C ARG A 43 5.62 -1.88 17.95
N ILE A 44 4.89 -1.86 16.84
CA ILE A 44 4.14 -3.02 16.33
C ILE A 44 5.12 -4.14 15.94
N ALA A 45 6.16 -3.81 15.15
CA ALA A 45 7.17 -4.77 14.71
C ALA A 45 7.91 -5.42 15.90
N GLN A 46 8.30 -4.61 16.88
CA GLN A 46 8.90 -5.11 18.13
C GLN A 46 7.96 -6.03 18.90
N GLN A 47 6.66 -5.74 18.91
CA GLN A 47 5.68 -6.59 19.55
C GLN A 47 5.56 -7.93 18.84
N CYS A 48 5.43 -7.94 17.51
CA CYS A 48 5.42 -9.18 16.73
C CYS A 48 6.66 -10.04 17.01
N ARG A 49 7.86 -9.45 17.04
CA ARG A 49 9.10 -10.16 17.39
C ARG A 49 9.04 -10.78 18.79
N ARG A 50 8.63 -10.01 19.80
CA ARG A 50 8.54 -10.49 21.19
C ARG A 50 7.54 -11.64 21.35
N GLU A 51 6.47 -11.61 20.57
CA GLU A 51 5.40 -12.61 20.61
C GLU A 51 5.67 -13.80 19.66
N GLY A 52 6.79 -13.81 18.93
CA GLY A 52 7.12 -14.86 17.97
C GLY A 52 6.18 -14.90 16.76
N ILE A 53 5.57 -13.77 16.41
CA ILE A 53 4.65 -13.63 15.28
C ILE A 53 5.46 -13.31 14.02
N GLN A 54 5.43 -14.21 13.03
CA GLN A 54 5.89 -13.88 11.68
C GLN A 54 4.93 -12.87 11.05
N PHE A 55 5.46 -11.80 10.47
CA PHE A 55 4.64 -10.77 9.87
C PHE A 55 5.26 -10.22 8.58
N TYR A 56 4.37 -9.75 7.72
CA TYR A 56 4.68 -9.16 6.43
C TYR A 56 4.14 -7.73 6.39
N PHE A 57 4.94 -6.80 5.89
CA PHE A 57 4.52 -5.42 5.68
C PHE A 57 4.40 -5.13 4.19
N VAL A 58 3.19 -4.86 3.73
CA VAL A 58 2.88 -4.60 2.33
C VAL A 58 2.87 -3.10 2.06
N ILE A 59 3.66 -2.64 1.10
CA ILE A 59 3.51 -1.29 0.52
C ILE A 59 2.65 -1.41 -0.72
N GLN A 60 1.40 -1.00 -0.60
CA GLN A 60 0.41 -1.09 -1.68
C GLN A 60 0.83 -0.32 -2.94
N PRO A 61 0.37 -0.73 -4.13
CA PRO A 61 0.54 0.05 -5.36
C PRO A 61 0.03 1.48 -5.22
N TYR A 62 0.68 2.39 -5.93
CA TYR A 62 0.28 3.79 -6.05
C TYR A 62 0.14 4.14 -7.52
N ARG A 63 -0.84 4.98 -7.87
CA ARG A 63 -1.19 5.25 -9.26
C ARG A 63 0.01 5.86 -10.03
N SER A 64 0.53 5.12 -11.01
CA SER A 64 1.77 5.43 -11.74
C SER A 64 1.74 6.80 -12.42
N ALA A 65 0.59 7.17 -13.00
CA ALA A 65 0.37 8.48 -13.63
C ALA A 65 0.69 9.66 -12.70
N LEU A 66 0.50 9.51 -11.37
CA LEU A 66 0.84 10.54 -10.40
C LEU A 66 2.34 10.51 -10.03
N ILE A 67 2.96 9.33 -9.98
CA ILE A 67 4.40 9.19 -9.73
C ILE A 67 5.21 9.82 -10.87
N GLU A 68 4.75 9.62 -12.12
CA GLU A 68 5.39 10.17 -13.31
C GLU A 68 5.21 11.68 -13.40
N ARG A 69 4.01 12.18 -13.08
CA ARG A 69 3.69 13.61 -13.16
C ARG A 69 4.32 14.44 -12.03
N TYR A 70 4.49 13.87 -10.84
CA TYR A 70 4.93 14.59 -9.64
C TYR A 70 6.20 13.94 -9.04
N PRO A 71 7.41 14.43 -9.38
CA PRO A 71 8.68 13.84 -8.93
C PRO A 71 8.80 13.67 -7.42
N ASP A 72 8.29 14.63 -6.63
CA ASP A 72 8.34 14.57 -5.16
C ASP A 72 7.59 13.35 -4.59
N ILE A 73 6.60 12.82 -5.31
CA ILE A 73 5.88 11.61 -4.90
C ILE A 73 6.78 10.39 -5.00
N ARG A 74 7.59 10.29 -6.06
CA ARG A 74 8.58 9.21 -6.20
C ARG A 74 9.56 9.24 -5.04
N THR A 75 10.15 10.40 -4.76
CA THR A 75 11.08 10.56 -3.64
C THR A 75 10.43 10.23 -2.29
N ALA A 76 9.17 10.64 -2.08
CA ALA A 76 8.44 10.33 -0.86
C ALA A 76 8.19 8.81 -0.70
N LEU A 77 7.81 8.11 -1.78
CA LEU A 77 7.60 6.66 -1.77
C LEU A 77 8.91 5.90 -1.52
N GLU A 78 10.00 6.31 -2.16
CA GLU A 78 11.32 5.71 -1.96
C GLU A 78 11.81 5.88 -0.52
N LEU A 79 11.65 7.08 0.06
CA LEU A 79 12.01 7.32 1.45
C LEU A 79 11.13 6.53 2.43
N PHE A 80 9.83 6.43 2.14
CA PHE A 80 8.90 5.64 2.93
C PHE A 80 9.28 4.16 2.91
N ASP A 81 9.55 3.61 1.72
CA ASP A 81 10.00 2.23 1.54
C ASP A 81 11.32 1.95 2.26
N GLN A 82 12.33 2.81 2.10
CA GLN A 82 13.60 2.64 2.80
C GLN A 82 13.42 2.59 4.32
N LYS A 83 12.65 3.53 4.89
CA LYS A 83 12.44 3.62 6.34
C LYS A 83 11.63 2.45 6.88
N THR A 84 10.54 2.10 6.20
CA THR A 84 9.69 0.98 6.62
C THR A 84 10.43 -0.35 6.49
N THR A 85 11.16 -0.55 5.39
CA THR A 85 12.04 -1.71 5.20
C THR A 85 13.04 -1.84 6.34
N GLN A 86 13.74 -0.76 6.69
CA GLN A 86 14.69 -0.80 7.81
C GLN A 86 14.03 -1.23 9.12
N ILE A 87 12.87 -0.64 9.46
CA ILE A 87 12.15 -0.94 10.71
C ILE A 87 11.68 -2.39 10.73
N VAL A 88 11.02 -2.83 9.66
CA VAL A 88 10.38 -4.16 9.57
C VAL A 88 11.43 -5.27 9.59
N THR A 89 12.48 -5.15 8.77
CA THR A 89 13.51 -6.19 8.65
C THR A 89 14.40 -6.31 9.89
N THR A 90 14.70 -5.20 10.59
CA THR A 90 15.43 -5.21 11.88
C THR A 90 14.69 -6.03 12.93
N GLU A 91 13.37 -6.08 12.84
CA GLU A 91 12.49 -6.75 13.79
C GLU A 91 12.07 -8.15 13.33
N GLY A 92 12.68 -8.67 12.24
CA GLY A 92 12.44 -10.02 11.72
C GLY A 92 11.19 -10.15 10.85
N GLY A 93 10.54 -9.05 10.47
CA GLY A 93 9.48 -9.06 9.47
C GLY A 93 10.00 -8.97 8.05
N GLU A 94 9.13 -9.26 7.09
CA GLU A 94 9.43 -9.20 5.66
C GLU A 94 8.66 -8.10 4.95
N MET A 95 9.24 -7.54 3.89
CA MET A 95 8.63 -6.48 3.08
C MET A 95 8.05 -7.03 1.80
N ILE A 96 6.85 -6.57 1.44
CA ILE A 96 6.23 -6.82 0.13
C ILE A 96 5.97 -5.47 -0.55
N PRO A 97 6.96 -4.91 -1.27
CA PRO A 97 6.86 -3.57 -1.86
C PRO A 97 6.12 -3.61 -3.21
N LEU A 98 4.81 -3.88 -3.18
CA LEU A 98 3.99 -4.02 -4.39
C LEU A 98 3.99 -2.79 -5.29
N TYR A 99 4.20 -1.59 -4.73
CA TYR A 99 4.36 -0.39 -5.55
C TYR A 99 5.51 -0.44 -6.56
N ARG A 100 6.52 -1.30 -6.35
CA ARG A 100 7.62 -1.56 -7.28
C ARG A 100 7.39 -2.79 -8.14
N THR A 101 6.84 -3.85 -7.55
CA THR A 101 6.82 -5.19 -8.15
C THR A 101 5.54 -5.50 -8.90
N LEU A 102 4.46 -4.76 -8.64
CA LEU A 102 3.16 -4.93 -9.27
C LEU A 102 2.78 -3.65 -10.05
N PRO A 103 3.19 -3.54 -11.32
CA PRO A 103 2.82 -2.39 -12.14
C PRO A 103 1.32 -2.46 -12.45
N LEU A 104 0.55 -1.53 -11.90
CA LEU A 104 -0.87 -1.36 -12.17
C LEU A 104 -1.11 -0.09 -12.98
N ASP A 105 -2.01 -0.17 -13.95
CA ASP A 105 -2.50 0.99 -14.69
C ASP A 105 -3.73 1.61 -14.02
N ASP A 106 -4.21 2.73 -14.57
CA ASP A 106 -5.38 3.46 -14.08
C ASP A 106 -6.66 2.61 -13.94
N SER A 107 -6.80 1.53 -14.73
CA SER A 107 -8.00 0.69 -14.67
C SER A 107 -8.11 -0.14 -13.38
N HIS A 108 -7.08 -0.11 -12.52
CA HIS A 108 -7.00 -0.84 -11.25
C HIS A 108 -7.26 0.04 -10.02
N PHE A 109 -7.49 1.34 -10.20
CA PHE A 109 -7.59 2.30 -9.12
C PHE A 109 -8.98 2.91 -9.01
N ALA A 110 -9.44 3.10 -7.79
CA ALA A 110 -10.62 3.90 -7.45
C ALA A 110 -10.26 5.36 -7.16
N ASP A 111 -9.03 5.61 -6.68
CA ASP A 111 -8.43 6.95 -6.56
C ASP A 111 -6.89 6.88 -6.65
N ARG A 112 -6.16 7.93 -6.27
CA ARG A 112 -4.67 7.95 -6.27
C ARG A 112 -3.97 6.77 -5.59
N SER A 113 -4.58 6.18 -4.57
CA SER A 113 -3.94 5.17 -3.72
C SER A 113 -4.81 3.96 -3.41
N HIS A 114 -6.13 4.08 -3.56
CA HIS A 114 -7.05 2.98 -3.31
C HIS A 114 -7.35 2.22 -4.60
N LEU A 115 -7.32 0.91 -4.48
CA LEU A 115 -7.58 -0.02 -5.57
C LEU A 115 -9.09 -0.22 -5.75
N ASN A 116 -9.51 -0.45 -6.99
CA ASN A 116 -10.84 -1.02 -7.26
C ASN A 116 -10.78 -2.55 -7.13
N ASP A 117 -11.83 -3.25 -7.52
CA ASP A 117 -11.92 -4.71 -7.49
C ASP A 117 -10.80 -5.40 -8.29
N LYS A 118 -10.47 -4.89 -9.49
CA LYS A 118 -9.40 -5.42 -10.35
C LYS A 118 -8.04 -5.27 -9.67
N GLY A 119 -7.74 -4.07 -9.18
CA GLY A 119 -6.50 -3.80 -8.46
C GLY A 119 -6.37 -4.63 -7.18
N SER A 120 -7.45 -4.73 -6.41
CA SER A 120 -7.54 -5.53 -5.20
C SER A 120 -7.29 -7.02 -5.48
N SER A 121 -7.87 -7.54 -6.56
CA SER A 121 -7.67 -8.94 -7.00
C SER A 121 -6.22 -9.20 -7.41
N ALA A 122 -5.64 -8.32 -8.22
CA ALA A 122 -4.24 -8.43 -8.66
C ALA A 122 -3.26 -8.36 -7.47
N THR A 123 -3.50 -7.42 -6.55
CA THR A 123 -2.70 -7.27 -5.32
C THR A 123 -2.82 -8.49 -4.42
N THR A 124 -4.02 -9.03 -4.22
CA THR A 124 -4.24 -10.25 -3.44
C THR A 124 -3.50 -11.43 -4.05
N HIS A 125 -3.55 -11.58 -5.37
CA HIS A 125 -2.82 -12.64 -6.06
C HIS A 125 -1.31 -12.50 -5.88
N ALA A 126 -0.76 -11.29 -6.05
CA ALA A 126 0.67 -11.04 -5.86
C ALA A 126 1.15 -11.36 -4.43
N ILE A 127 0.36 -11.00 -3.41
CA ILE A 127 0.65 -11.35 -2.01
C ILE A 127 0.61 -12.87 -1.82
N ALA A 128 -0.45 -13.54 -2.31
CA ALA A 128 -0.58 -14.98 -2.19
C ALA A 128 0.58 -15.73 -2.86
N THR A 129 1.00 -15.30 -4.06
CA THR A 129 2.18 -15.86 -4.73
C THR A 129 3.44 -15.66 -3.90
N PHE A 130 3.68 -14.47 -3.37
CA PHE A 130 4.83 -14.21 -2.51
C PHE A 130 4.85 -15.15 -1.30
N LEU A 131 3.73 -15.26 -0.58
CA LEU A 131 3.63 -16.12 0.60
C LEU A 131 3.85 -17.59 0.26
N ASN A 132 3.28 -18.08 -0.83
CA ASN A 132 3.45 -19.47 -1.25
C ASN A 132 4.91 -19.82 -1.59
N THR A 133 5.66 -18.88 -2.21
CA THR A 133 7.08 -19.09 -2.50
C THR A 133 7.98 -19.17 -1.27
N GLN A 134 7.55 -18.64 -0.12
CA GLN A 134 8.28 -18.74 1.15
C GLN A 134 7.98 -20.04 1.91
N THR A 135 6.92 -20.76 1.52
CA THR A 135 6.48 -22.00 2.20
C THR A 135 6.92 -23.29 1.52
N GLU A 136 7.59 -23.20 0.36
CA GLU A 136 8.20 -24.37 -0.28
C GLU A 136 9.59 -24.63 0.34
N PRO A 137 9.88 -25.88 0.81
CA PRO A 137 11.12 -26.24 1.48
C PRO A 137 12.36 -26.27 0.58
#